data_AF-A0A970RK84-F1
#
_entry.id   AF-A0A970RK84-F1
#
_cell.length_a   1.000
_cell.length_b   1.000
_cell.length_c   1.000
_cell.angle_alpha   90.00
_cell.angle_beta   90.00
_cell.angle_gamma   90.00
#
_symmetry.space_group_name_H-M   'P 1'
#
loop_
_entity.id
_entity.type
_entity.pdbx_description
1 polymer ?
#
loop_
_entity_poly.entity_id
_entity_poly.type
_entity_poly.pdbx_seq_one_letter_code
_entity_poly.pdbx_strand_id
1 'polypeptide(L)'
;MVEQDTRTALQAIAHQGTLKIRTSILDELSALEIQSDFISTYDDIHDPQIIEILSKRIDEYRYVRTGVLLPDGSSANTDMAQINLSHRDYFKQALQGKSVVSDVLENMTDN
;
A
#
# COMPACT_ATOMS: atom_id res chain seq x y z
N MET A 1 -0.53 6.78 -43.76
CA MET A 1 -0.75 5.38 -43.36
C MET A 1 0.10 5.06 -42.14
N VAL A 2 1.44 5.05 -42.26
CA VAL A 2 2.38 4.77 -41.15
C VAL A 2 2.15 5.62 -39.88
N GLU A 3 1.89 6.91 -40.01
CA GLU A 3 1.67 7.81 -38.86
C GLU A 3 0.39 7.48 -38.08
N GLN A 4 -0.67 7.09 -38.79
CA GLN A 4 -1.96 6.75 -38.18
C GLN A 4 -1.91 5.38 -37.51
N ASP A 5 -1.19 4.43 -38.10
CA ASP A 5 -0.91 3.13 -37.49
C ASP A 5 -0.05 3.29 -36.23
N THR A 6 0.96 4.16 -36.27
CA THR A 6 1.82 4.47 -35.10
C THR A 6 1.02 5.10 -33.97
N ARG A 7 0.15 6.08 -34.27
CA ARG A 7 -0.69 6.73 -33.26
C ARG A 7 -1.67 5.74 -32.61
N THR A 8 -2.27 4.86 -33.42
CA THR A 8 -3.20 3.83 -32.94
C THR A 8 -2.49 2.83 -32.02
N ALA A 9 -1.28 2.39 -32.40
CA ALA A 9 -0.46 1.51 -31.57
C ALA A 9 -0.09 2.15 -30.23
N LEU A 10 0.33 3.42 -30.22
CA LEU A 10 0.65 4.14 -28.99
C LEU A 10 -0.56 4.29 -28.06
N GLN A 11 -1.74 4.58 -28.60
CA GLN A 11 -2.97 4.64 -27.82
C GLN A 11 -3.34 3.30 -27.21
N ALA A 12 -3.21 2.21 -27.97
CA ALA A 12 -3.46 0.86 -27.47
C ALA A 12 -2.49 0.47 -26.35
N ILE A 13 -1.20 0.78 -26.50
CA ILE A 13 -0.18 0.52 -25.47
C ILE A 13 -0.46 1.34 -24.21
N ALA A 14 -0.76 2.64 -24.35
CA ALA A 14 -1.10 3.49 -23.22
C ALA A 14 -2.34 2.96 -22.47
N HIS A 15 -3.38 2.57 -23.22
CA HIS A 15 -4.60 2.00 -22.65
C HIS A 15 -4.34 0.70 -21.89
N GLN A 16 -3.60 -0.23 -22.49
CA GLN A 16 -3.21 -1.49 -21.84
C GLN A 16 -2.35 -1.23 -20.58
N GLY A 17 -1.45 -0.24 -20.64
CA GLY A 17 -0.67 0.20 -19.49
C GLY A 17 -1.55 0.69 -18.34
N THR A 18 -2.52 1.56 -18.62
CA THR A 18 -3.47 2.07 -17.62
C THR A 18 -4.31 0.94 -17.01
N LEU A 19 -4.80 0.01 -17.83
CA LEU A 19 -5.56 -1.14 -17.34
C LEU A 19 -4.72 -2.00 -16.40
N LYS A 20 -3.48 -2.32 -16.79
CA LYS A 20 -2.57 -3.13 -15.98
C LYS A 20 -2.29 -2.47 -14.62
N ILE A 21 -1.96 -1.17 -14.62
CA ILE A 21 -1.71 -0.42 -13.38
C ILE A 21 -2.96 -0.43 -12.49
N ARG A 22 -4.14 -0.17 -13.07
CA ARG A 22 -5.40 -0.17 -12.33
C ARG A 22 -5.67 -1.53 -11.68
N THR A 23 -5.52 -2.62 -12.43
CA THR A 23 -5.70 -3.98 -11.90
C THR A 23 -4.72 -4.24 -10.78
N SER A 24 -3.43 -3.93 -10.95
CA SER A 24 -2.43 -4.13 -9.89
C SER A 24 -2.73 -3.32 -8.62
N ILE A 25 -3.22 -2.08 -8.74
CA ILE A 25 -3.64 -1.28 -7.58
C ILE A 25 -4.83 -1.95 -6.87
N LEU A 26 -5.86 -2.36 -7.63
CA LEU A 26 -7.05 -2.98 -7.05
C LEU A 26 -6.74 -4.32 -6.38
N ASP A 27 -5.86 -5.11 -6.99
CA ASP A 27 -5.40 -6.37 -6.42
C ASP A 27 -4.71 -6.10 -5.08
N GLU A 28 -3.81 -5.09 -5.02
CA GLU A 28 -3.12 -4.76 -3.77
C GLU A 28 -4.06 -4.24 -2.68
N LEU A 29 -5.00 -3.36 -3.03
CA LEU A 29 -5.97 -2.85 -2.06
C LEU A 29 -6.86 -3.98 -1.50
N SER A 30 -7.31 -4.90 -2.36
CA SER A 30 -8.09 -6.07 -1.94
C SER A 30 -7.27 -6.97 -1.02
N ALA A 31 -5.99 -7.12 -1.33
CA ALA A 31 -5.09 -7.95 -0.58
C ALA A 31 -4.77 -7.30 0.79
N LEU A 32 -4.65 -5.98 0.89
CA LEU A 32 -4.52 -5.24 2.15
C LEU A 32 -5.80 -5.32 3.00
N GLU A 33 -6.98 -5.28 2.38
CA GLU A 33 -8.27 -5.42 3.07
C GLU A 33 -8.41 -6.78 3.76
N ILE A 34 -8.07 -7.87 3.05
CA ILE A 34 -8.05 -9.22 3.63
C ILE A 34 -7.08 -9.31 4.83
N GLN A 35 -5.93 -8.65 4.74
CA GLN A 35 -4.98 -8.60 5.86
C GLN A 35 -5.51 -7.79 7.03
N SER A 36 -6.13 -6.63 6.78
CA SER A 36 -6.72 -5.83 7.84
C SER A 36 -7.83 -6.57 8.57
N ASP A 37 -8.67 -7.30 7.83
CA ASP A 37 -9.74 -8.12 8.41
C ASP A 37 -9.16 -9.20 9.32
N PHE A 38 -8.10 -9.88 8.88
CA PHE A 38 -7.45 -10.90 9.70
C PHE A 38 -6.77 -10.31 10.95
N ILE A 39 -6.03 -9.22 10.79
CA ILE A 39 -5.36 -8.52 11.90
C ILE A 39 -6.39 -8.00 12.91
N SER A 40 -7.56 -7.57 12.46
CA SER A 40 -8.63 -7.09 13.36
C SER A 40 -9.15 -8.14 14.34
N THR A 41 -8.83 -9.43 14.13
CA THR A 41 -9.17 -10.50 15.06
C THR A 41 -8.25 -10.59 16.28
N TYR A 42 -7.15 -9.83 16.29
CA TYR A 42 -6.19 -9.75 17.38
C TYR A 42 -6.48 -8.54 18.27
N ASP A 43 -6.44 -8.75 19.59
CA ASP A 43 -6.65 -7.69 20.58
C ASP A 43 -5.40 -6.79 20.78
N ASP A 44 -4.21 -7.32 20.51
CA ASP A 44 -2.93 -6.62 20.65
C ASP A 44 -2.22 -6.50 19.30
N ILE A 45 -2.08 -5.28 18.80
CA ILE A 45 -1.38 -5.00 17.53
C ILE A 45 0.13 -5.28 17.57
N HIS A 46 0.68 -5.44 18.77
CA HIS A 46 2.08 -5.81 18.99
C HIS A 46 2.27 -7.33 19.06
N ASP A 47 1.21 -8.12 18.87
CA ASP A 47 1.32 -9.58 18.78
C ASP A 47 2.35 -9.94 17.69
N PRO A 48 3.42 -10.70 18.02
CA PRO A 48 4.42 -11.11 17.06
C PRO A 48 3.85 -11.80 15.81
N GLN A 49 2.68 -12.46 15.92
CA GLN A 49 2.00 -13.08 14.79
C GLN A 49 1.59 -12.06 13.74
N ILE A 50 1.14 -10.86 14.13
CA ILE A 50 0.77 -9.78 13.20
C ILE A 50 1.99 -9.39 12.35
N ILE A 51 3.14 -9.17 12.99
CA ILE A 51 4.38 -8.85 12.29
C ILE A 51 4.82 -10.00 11.38
N GLU A 52 4.67 -11.26 11.81
CA GLU A 52 4.98 -12.42 10.96
C GLU A 52 4.11 -12.46 9.70
N ILE A 53 2.81 -12.19 9.82
CA ILE A 53 1.87 -12.15 8.69
C ILE A 53 2.23 -11.03 7.71
N LEU A 54 2.50 -9.83 8.23
CA LEU A 54 2.89 -8.69 7.41
C LEU A 54 4.23 -8.91 6.71
N SER A 55 5.16 -9.59 7.37
CA SER A 55 6.50 -9.88 6.84
C SER A 55 6.48 -10.85 5.66
N LYS A 56 5.56 -11.83 5.65
CA LYS A 56 5.42 -12.79 4.53
C LYS A 56 5.22 -12.10 3.17
N ARG A 57 4.59 -10.92 3.15
CA ARG A 57 4.39 -10.15 1.91
C ARG A 57 5.60 -9.36 1.44
N ILE A 58 6.52 -8.99 2.33
CA ILE A 58 7.71 -8.23 1.94
C ILE A 58 8.56 -9.06 0.99
N ASP A 59 8.71 -10.34 1.29
CA ASP A 59 9.50 -11.27 0.48
C ASP A 59 8.85 -11.54 -0.89
N GLU A 60 7.52 -11.57 -0.96
CA GLU A 60 6.77 -11.86 -2.17
C GLU A 60 6.63 -10.64 -3.11
N TYR A 61 6.44 -9.44 -2.55
CA TYR A 61 6.06 -8.24 -3.32
C TYR A 61 7.08 -7.10 -3.29
N ARG A 62 8.22 -7.28 -2.60
CA ARG A 62 9.29 -6.27 -2.44
C ARG A 62 8.79 -4.93 -1.89
N TYR A 63 7.84 -4.97 -0.95
CA TYR A 63 7.46 -3.77 -0.22
C TYR A 63 8.65 -3.24 0.58
N VAL A 64 8.79 -1.92 0.63
CA VAL A 64 9.80 -1.25 1.46
C VAL A 64 9.51 -1.53 2.94
N ARG A 65 8.23 -1.47 3.34
CA ARG A 65 7.72 -1.86 4.66
C ARG A 65 6.22 -2.10 4.60
N THR A 66 5.72 -2.89 5.54
CA THR A 66 4.29 -3.02 5.83
C THR A 66 4.08 -2.81 7.33
N GLY A 67 2.93 -2.30 7.75
CA GLY A 67 2.66 -2.05 9.15
C GLY A 67 1.21 -1.70 9.44
N VAL A 68 0.86 -1.70 10.72
CA VAL A 68 -0.43 -1.28 11.25
C VAL A 68 -0.27 0.08 11.91
N LEU A 69 -1.16 1.03 11.60
CA LEU A 69 -1.21 2.34 12.24
C LEU A 69 -2.38 2.37 13.23
N LEU A 70 -2.12 2.85 14.45
CA LEU A 70 -3.14 3.10 15.46
C LEU A 70 -3.82 4.46 15.26
N PRO A 71 -5.02 4.69 15.84
CA PRO A 71 -5.72 5.97 15.74
C PRO A 71 -4.95 7.19 16.27
N ASP A 72 -3.97 6.99 17.15
CA ASP A 72 -3.07 8.04 17.65
C ASP A 72 -1.89 8.34 16.68
N GLY A 73 -1.81 7.59 15.58
CA GLY A 73 -0.79 7.70 14.55
C GLY A 73 0.49 6.93 14.81
N SER A 74 0.61 6.20 15.94
CA SER A 74 1.72 5.28 16.16
C SER A 74 1.64 4.07 15.23
N SER A 75 2.78 3.45 14.93
CA SER A 75 2.85 2.35 13.96
C SER A 75 3.61 1.13 14.51
N ALA A 76 3.11 -0.07 14.22
CA ALA A 76 3.86 -1.32 14.32
C ALA A 76 4.24 -1.79 12.91
N ASN A 77 5.53 -1.74 12.59
CA ASN A 77 6.06 -2.03 11.25
C ASN A 77 6.95 -3.28 11.24
N THR A 78 7.01 -3.94 10.10
CA THR A 78 7.87 -5.11 9.83
C THR A 78 9.37 -4.84 9.94
N ASP A 79 9.80 -3.59 9.75
CA ASP A 79 11.20 -3.15 9.93
C ASP A 79 11.52 -2.75 11.37
N MET A 80 10.59 -3.00 12.30
CA MET A 80 10.67 -2.62 13.72
C MET A 80 10.74 -1.11 13.97
N ALA A 81 10.64 -0.27 12.93
CA ALA A 81 10.65 1.17 13.10
C ALA A 81 9.34 1.62 13.76
N GLN A 82 9.45 2.42 14.82
CA GLN A 82 8.30 3.10 15.42
C GLN A 82 8.29 4.55 14.95
N ILE A 83 7.30 4.91 14.14
CA ILE A 83 7.16 6.24 13.58
C ILE A 83 5.74 6.75 13.81
N ASN A 84 5.59 8.06 14.04
CA ASN A 84 4.27 8.67 14.10
C ASN A 84 3.89 9.22 12.73
N LEU A 85 2.78 8.73 12.18
CA LEU A 85 2.29 9.06 10.85
C LEU A 85 0.98 9.86 10.87
N SER A 86 0.55 10.36 12.04
CA SER A 86 -0.69 11.12 12.21
C SER A 86 -0.83 12.34 11.29
N HIS A 87 0.30 12.94 10.92
CA HIS A 87 0.36 14.12 10.06
C HIS A 87 0.10 13.81 8.59
N ARG A 88 0.24 12.55 8.15
CA ARG A 88 0.12 12.15 6.74
C ARG A 88 -1.34 12.14 6.29
N ASP A 89 -1.59 12.61 5.07
CA ASP A 89 -2.96 12.72 4.57
C ASP A 89 -3.60 11.37 4.25
N TYR A 90 -2.81 10.36 3.85
CA TYR A 90 -3.34 9.00 3.69
C TYR A 90 -3.83 8.42 5.02
N PHE A 91 -3.19 8.75 6.14
CA PHE A 91 -3.64 8.31 7.46
C PHE A 91 -4.98 8.97 7.85
N LYS A 92 -5.10 10.29 7.68
CA LYS A 92 -6.35 11.02 7.97
C LYS A 92 -7.52 10.50 7.13
N GLN A 93 -7.27 10.12 5.89
CA GLN A 93 -8.29 9.54 5.02
C GLN A 93 -8.63 8.09 5.40
N ALA A 94 -7.63 7.29 5.75
CA ALA A 94 -7.84 5.91 6.23
C ALA A 94 -8.70 5.87 7.50
N LEU A 95 -8.51 6.81 8.44
CA LEU A 95 -9.39 6.98 9.61
C LEU A 95 -10.85 7.28 9.26
N GLN A 96 -11.14 7.74 8.04
CA GLN A 96 -12.51 7.94 7.54
C GLN A 96 -13.06 6.69 6.84
N GLY A 97 -12.38 5.54 6.95
CA GLY A 97 -12.77 4.29 6.31
C GLY A 97 -12.47 4.24 4.80
N LYS A 98 -11.53 5.05 4.31
CA LYS A 98 -11.17 5.08 2.90
C LYS A 98 -9.93 4.21 2.63
N SER A 99 -10.02 3.37 1.61
CA SER A 99 -8.84 2.77 0.99
C SER A 99 -8.17 3.80 0.07
N VAL A 100 -6.88 4.09 0.30
CA VAL A 100 -6.19 5.24 -0.31
C VAL A 100 -4.81 4.84 -0.82
N VAL A 101 -4.49 5.32 -2.01
CA VAL A 101 -3.12 5.39 -2.52
C VAL A 101 -2.66 6.84 -2.37
N SER A 102 -1.56 7.07 -1.68
CA SER A 102 -1.01 8.42 -1.51
C SER A 102 -0.36 8.93 -2.80
N ASP A 103 -0.12 10.23 -2.85
CA ASP A 103 0.91 10.78 -3.74
C ASP A 103 2.30 10.24 -3.34
N VAL A 104 3.30 10.54 -4.18
CA VAL A 104 4.69 10.17 -3.93
C VAL A 104 5.15 10.74 -2.58
N LEU A 105 5.68 9.87 -1.73
CA LEU A 105 6.21 10.24 -0.42
C LEU A 105 7.73 10.33 -0.47
N GLU A 106 8.29 11.39 0.12
CA GLU A 106 9.71 11.41 0.45
C GLU A 106 9.99 10.37 1.55
N ASN A 107 11.03 9.59 1.36
CA ASN A 107 11.44 8.56 2.29
C ASN A 107 11.97 9.21 3.58
N MET A 108 11.29 8.97 4.71
CA MET A 108 11.69 9.51 6.02
C MET A 108 12.89 8.78 6.65
N THR A 109 13.44 7.78 5.97
CA THR A 109 14.55 6.95 6.46
C THR A 109 15.92 7.33 5.88
N ASP A 110 15.99 8.30 4.97
CA ASP A 110 17.25 8.90 4.53
C ASP A 110 17.57 10.12 5.41
N ASN A 111 18.47 9.92 6.39
CA ASN A 111 19.28 10.98 6.97
C ASN A 111 20.66 10.99 6.29
#